data_AF-A0A1M4DZ14-F1
#
_entry.id   AF-A0A1M4DZ14-F1
#
_cell.length_a   1.000
_cell.length_b   1.000
_cell.length_c   1.000
_cell.angle_alpha   90.00
_cell.angle_beta   90.00
_cell.angle_gamma   90.00
#
_symmetry.space_group_name_H-M   'P 1'
#
loop_
_entity.id
_entity.type
_entity.pdbx_description
1 polymer ?
#
loop_
_entity_poly.entity_id
_entity_poly.type
_entity_poly.pdbx_seq_one_letter_code
_entity_poly.pdbx_strand_id
1 'polypeptide(L)'
;MLTTLVNDPHWSVRWSLPDHPAAGVEVRRAICRSTDEVLRRLLAECPVLDEETNATLAADPSADVRGALAAHTDDPHLLATLMTDADPKVRAHATQNPLTTLDDHRLLANDRSALVRAAAVKSDRLPLDELLRLTRDRSINVRWWLATWPSTPRAVLRLLAEDPHPEVASQAQATLG
;
A
#
# COMPACT_ATOMS: atom_id res chain seq x y z
N MET A 1 26.01 -21.83 -6.41
CA MET A 1 24.75 -21.60 -7.17
C MET A 1 24.05 -20.42 -6.53
N LEU A 2 23.34 -19.56 -7.26
CA LEU A 2 22.68 -18.38 -6.66
C LEU A 2 21.73 -18.74 -5.51
N THR A 3 21.12 -19.92 -5.55
CA THR A 3 20.27 -20.46 -4.48
C THR A 3 20.97 -20.58 -3.12
N THR A 4 22.31 -20.77 -3.07
CA THR A 4 23.04 -20.84 -1.80
C THR A 4 23.21 -19.47 -1.16
N LEU A 5 23.16 -18.40 -1.96
CA LEU A 5 23.30 -17.03 -1.48
C LEU A 5 22.05 -16.51 -0.77
N VAL A 6 20.92 -17.23 -0.84
CA VAL A 6 19.69 -16.90 -0.11
C VAL A 6 19.91 -16.93 1.42
N ASN A 7 20.89 -17.70 1.88
CA ASN A 7 21.29 -17.78 3.29
C ASN A 7 22.67 -17.16 3.55
N ASP A 8 23.16 -16.31 2.65
CA ASP A 8 24.46 -15.66 2.83
C ASP A 8 24.47 -14.85 4.14
N PRO A 9 25.53 -14.91 4.97
CA PRO A 9 25.57 -14.15 6.23
C PRO A 9 25.47 -12.63 6.00
N HIS A 10 25.93 -12.13 4.86
CA HIS A 10 25.85 -10.72 4.52
C HIS A 10 24.48 -10.37 3.91
N TRP A 11 23.72 -9.52 4.60
CA TRP A 11 22.40 -9.08 4.16
C TRP A 11 22.41 -8.45 2.76
N SER A 12 23.47 -7.71 2.42
CA SER A 12 23.60 -7.03 1.13
C SER A 12 23.71 -8.02 -0.03
N VAL A 13 24.34 -9.18 0.19
CA VAL A 13 24.42 -10.26 -0.80
C VAL A 13 23.04 -10.86 -1.01
N ARG A 14 22.33 -11.18 0.07
CA ARG A 14 20.97 -11.73 0.00
C ARG A 14 20.03 -10.78 -0.75
N TRP A 15 20.01 -9.51 -0.35
CA TRP A 15 19.10 -8.50 -0.87
C TRP A 15 19.37 -8.09 -2.32
N SER A 16 20.54 -8.46 -2.87
CA SER A 16 20.82 -8.29 -4.29
C SER A 16 20.16 -9.34 -5.18
N LEU A 17 19.68 -10.45 -4.61
CA LEU A 17 19.15 -11.58 -5.37
C LEU A 17 17.82 -11.32 -6.10
N PRO A 18 16.81 -10.66 -5.50
CA PRO A 18 15.51 -10.48 -6.16
C PRO A 18 15.59 -9.85 -7.54
N ASP A 19 16.40 -8.80 -7.67
CA ASP A 19 16.59 -8.05 -8.92
C ASP A 19 17.76 -8.56 -9.77
N HIS A 20 18.41 -9.67 -9.36
CA HIS A 20 19.57 -10.18 -10.08
C HIS A 20 19.14 -10.78 -11.43
N PRO A 21 19.78 -10.42 -12.57
CA PRO A 21 19.36 -10.90 -13.91
C PRO A 21 19.34 -12.42 -14.08
N ALA A 22 20.16 -13.14 -13.29
CA ALA A 22 20.19 -14.60 -13.28
C ALA A 22 19.32 -15.25 -12.16
N ALA A 23 18.51 -14.48 -11.45
CA ALA A 23 17.55 -14.99 -10.48
C ALA A 23 16.33 -15.60 -11.18
N GLY A 24 16.51 -16.82 -11.70
CA GLY A 24 15.43 -17.62 -12.26
C GLY A 24 14.50 -18.21 -11.19
N VAL A 25 13.53 -19.00 -11.64
CA VAL A 25 12.48 -19.63 -10.81
C VAL A 25 13.02 -20.33 -9.56
N GLU A 26 14.12 -21.08 -9.66
CA GLU A 26 14.69 -21.79 -8.50
C GLU A 26 15.22 -20.84 -7.40
N VAL A 27 15.77 -19.69 -7.79
CA VAL A 27 16.22 -18.67 -6.83
C VAL A 27 15.02 -18.02 -6.16
N ARG A 28 13.98 -17.68 -6.93
CA ARG A 28 12.72 -17.13 -6.39
C ARG A 28 12.05 -18.09 -5.41
N ARG A 29 11.91 -19.37 -5.78
CA ARG A 29 11.41 -20.43 -4.88
C ARG A 29 12.24 -20.54 -3.60
N ALA A 30 13.57 -20.45 -3.70
CA ALA A 30 14.44 -20.48 -2.53
C ALA A 30 14.24 -19.24 -1.64
N ILE A 31 14.09 -18.05 -2.23
CA ILE A 31 13.76 -16.82 -1.50
C ILE A 31 12.42 -16.96 -0.77
N CYS A 32 11.36 -17.44 -1.42
CA CYS A 32 10.05 -17.64 -0.80
C CYS A 32 10.09 -18.56 0.43
N ARG A 33 11.03 -19.51 0.48
CA ARG A 33 11.22 -20.43 1.62
C ARG A 33 12.18 -19.89 2.68
N SER A 34 12.86 -18.77 2.41
CA SER A 34 13.78 -18.15 3.35
C SER A 34 13.03 -17.65 4.58
N THR A 35 13.66 -17.68 5.75
CA THR A 35 13.12 -17.03 6.96
C THR A 35 13.32 -15.52 6.95
N ASP A 36 14.16 -14.99 6.05
CA ASP A 36 14.41 -13.55 5.90
C ASP A 36 13.19 -12.87 5.26
N GLU A 37 12.37 -12.23 6.10
CA GLU A 37 11.18 -11.50 5.67
C GLU A 37 11.51 -10.35 4.72
N VAL A 38 12.61 -9.65 4.95
CA VAL A 38 13.00 -8.51 4.10
C VAL A 38 13.33 -9.01 2.70
N LEU A 39 14.01 -10.15 2.60
CA LEU A 39 14.32 -10.76 1.31
C LEU A 39 13.05 -11.18 0.55
N ARG A 40 12.05 -11.78 1.25
CA ARG A 40 10.76 -12.13 0.64
C ARG A 40 9.97 -10.89 0.21
N ARG A 41 10.01 -9.82 1.02
CA ARG A 41 9.39 -8.53 0.69
C ARG A 41 10.02 -7.89 -0.54
N LEU A 42 11.35 -7.90 -0.66
CA LEU A 42 12.05 -7.40 -1.84
C LEU A 42 11.68 -8.19 -3.11
N LEU A 43 11.53 -9.52 -3.01
CA LEU A 43 11.01 -10.31 -4.13
C LEU A 43 9.59 -9.90 -4.53
N ALA A 44 8.74 -9.56 -3.57
CA ALA A 44 7.37 -9.08 -3.83
C ALA A 44 7.32 -7.68 -4.48
N GLU A 45 8.41 -6.90 -4.41
CA GLU A 45 8.54 -5.61 -5.11
C GLU A 45 8.98 -5.78 -6.58
N CYS A 46 9.51 -6.94 -6.95
CA CYS A 46 9.94 -7.21 -8.31
C CYS A 46 8.74 -7.28 -9.28
N PRO A 47 8.85 -6.69 -10.48
CA PRO A 47 7.82 -6.82 -11.51
C PRO A 47 7.87 -8.21 -12.17
N VAL A 48 6.77 -8.62 -12.81
CA VAL A 48 6.69 -9.83 -13.64
C VAL A 48 7.15 -11.10 -12.91
N LEU A 49 6.42 -11.43 -11.85
CA LEU A 49 6.57 -12.70 -11.13
C LEU A 49 5.76 -13.81 -11.80
N ASP A 50 6.26 -15.03 -11.74
CA ASP A 50 5.51 -16.21 -12.18
C ASP A 50 4.36 -16.55 -11.21
N GLU A 51 3.36 -17.28 -11.71
CA GLU A 51 2.13 -17.62 -10.98
C GLU A 51 2.39 -18.30 -9.64
N GLU A 52 3.36 -19.24 -9.59
CA GLU A 52 3.71 -19.95 -8.35
C GLU A 52 4.33 -19.02 -7.31
N THR A 53 5.24 -18.14 -7.74
CA THR A 53 5.85 -17.14 -6.87
C THR A 53 4.79 -16.16 -6.34
N ASN A 54 3.91 -15.67 -7.21
CA ASN A 54 2.78 -14.81 -6.84
C ASN A 54 1.86 -15.48 -5.80
N ALA A 55 1.43 -16.72 -6.05
CA ALA A 55 0.58 -17.46 -5.14
C ALA A 55 1.24 -17.68 -3.78
N THR A 56 2.55 -17.95 -3.77
CA THR A 56 3.31 -18.14 -2.53
C THR A 56 3.42 -16.84 -1.73
N LEU A 57 3.77 -15.72 -2.38
CA LEU A 57 3.91 -14.42 -1.71
C LEU A 57 2.55 -13.86 -1.26
N ALA A 58 1.47 -14.12 -2.00
CA ALA A 58 0.11 -13.75 -1.62
C ALA A 58 -0.40 -14.50 -0.38
N ALA A 59 0.16 -15.69 -0.10
CA ALA A 59 -0.10 -16.47 1.10
C ALA A 59 0.95 -16.27 2.21
N ASP A 60 1.91 -15.34 2.03
CA ASP A 60 2.98 -15.13 3.00
C ASP A 60 2.40 -14.73 4.37
N PRO A 61 2.89 -15.27 5.48
CA PRO A 61 2.41 -14.90 6.81
C PRO A 61 2.62 -13.41 7.13
N SER A 62 3.64 -12.75 6.57
CA SER A 62 3.88 -11.32 6.78
C SER A 62 2.95 -10.45 5.93
N ALA A 63 2.21 -9.57 6.61
CA ALA A 63 1.42 -8.54 5.95
C ALA A 63 2.30 -7.52 5.19
N ASP A 64 3.56 -7.35 5.58
CA ASP A 64 4.47 -6.43 4.89
C ASP A 64 4.94 -7.04 3.55
N VAL A 65 5.12 -8.36 3.46
CA VAL A 65 5.37 -9.07 2.19
C VAL A 65 4.15 -9.02 1.28
N ARG A 66 2.96 -9.37 1.80
CA ARG A 66 1.71 -9.29 1.02
C ARG A 66 1.38 -7.86 0.58
N GLY A 67 1.68 -6.87 1.42
CA GLY A 67 1.50 -5.45 1.11
C GLY A 67 2.44 -4.98 0.01
N ALA A 68 3.72 -5.39 0.05
CA ALA A 68 4.65 -5.12 -1.04
C ALA A 68 4.16 -5.70 -2.37
N LEU A 69 3.66 -6.94 -2.35
CA LEU A 69 3.06 -7.56 -3.53
C LEU A 69 1.85 -6.76 -4.03
N ALA A 70 0.97 -6.32 -3.13
CA ALA A 70 -0.20 -5.53 -3.49
C ALA A 70 0.17 -4.21 -4.17
N ALA A 71 1.25 -3.55 -3.75
CA ALA A 71 1.71 -2.31 -4.33
C ALA A 71 2.37 -2.46 -5.72
N HIS A 72 2.93 -3.63 -6.04
CA HIS A 72 3.79 -3.82 -7.22
C HIS A 72 3.29 -4.85 -8.24
N THR A 73 2.32 -5.70 -7.89
CA THR A 73 1.82 -6.72 -8.81
C THR A 73 1.25 -6.11 -10.09
N ASP A 74 1.53 -6.75 -11.21
CA ASP A 74 1.02 -6.45 -12.54
C ASP A 74 -0.19 -7.33 -12.93
N ASP A 75 -0.64 -8.21 -12.04
CA ASP A 75 -1.81 -9.08 -12.21
C ASP A 75 -3.05 -8.44 -11.56
N PRO A 76 -4.06 -8.01 -12.36
CA PRO A 76 -5.29 -7.42 -11.85
C PRO A 76 -6.11 -8.36 -10.96
N HIS A 77 -6.11 -9.67 -11.21
CA HIS A 77 -6.86 -10.64 -10.41
C HIS A 77 -6.22 -10.84 -9.04
N LEU A 78 -4.89 -10.86 -9.01
CA LEU A 78 -4.14 -10.90 -7.76
C LEU A 78 -4.32 -9.61 -6.96
N LEU A 79 -4.25 -8.44 -7.62
CA LEU A 79 -4.52 -7.16 -6.97
C LEU A 79 -5.93 -7.12 -6.35
N ALA A 80 -6.95 -7.55 -7.08
CA ALA A 80 -8.32 -7.61 -6.58
C ALA A 80 -8.44 -8.51 -5.34
N THR A 81 -7.69 -9.62 -5.30
CA THR A 81 -7.62 -10.49 -4.12
C THR A 81 -6.98 -9.77 -2.93
N LEU A 82 -5.82 -9.14 -3.13
CA LEU A 82 -5.07 -8.43 -2.09
C LEU A 82 -5.81 -7.18 -1.56
N MET A 83 -6.64 -6.54 -2.39
CA MET A 83 -7.56 -5.49 -1.96
C MET A 83 -8.64 -5.95 -0.97
N THR A 84 -8.84 -7.26 -0.83
CA THR A 84 -9.76 -7.86 0.15
C THR A 84 -9.05 -8.59 1.28
N ASP A 85 -7.72 -8.48 1.36
CA ASP A 85 -6.89 -9.12 2.40
C ASP A 85 -7.42 -8.81 3.80
N ALA A 86 -7.29 -9.76 4.72
CA ALA A 86 -7.74 -9.58 6.10
C ALA A 86 -7.02 -8.41 6.80
N ASP A 87 -5.74 -8.21 6.50
CA ASP A 87 -4.90 -7.18 7.10
C ASP A 87 -5.12 -5.82 6.41
N PRO A 88 -5.51 -4.76 7.15
CA PRO A 88 -5.70 -3.44 6.57
C PRO A 88 -4.42 -2.83 5.98
N LYS A 89 -3.23 -3.22 6.41
CA LYS A 89 -1.97 -2.74 5.80
C LYS A 89 -1.85 -3.20 4.36
N VAL A 90 -2.19 -4.45 4.07
CA VAL A 90 -2.13 -5.01 2.70
C VAL A 90 -3.10 -4.24 1.80
N ARG A 91 -4.35 -4.08 2.25
CA ARG A 91 -5.36 -3.30 1.51
C ARG A 91 -4.95 -1.84 1.30
N ALA A 92 -4.25 -1.23 2.27
CA ALA A 92 -3.74 0.13 2.13
C ALA A 92 -2.59 0.25 1.12
N HIS A 93 -1.72 -0.76 1.00
CA HIS A 93 -0.66 -0.75 -0.02
C HIS A 93 -1.22 -0.84 -1.44
N ALA A 94 -2.36 -1.49 -1.63
CA ALA A 94 -3.04 -1.52 -2.92
C ALA A 94 -3.40 -0.11 -3.45
N THR A 95 -3.55 0.93 -2.59
CA THR A 95 -3.79 2.31 -3.08
C THR A 95 -2.59 2.90 -3.82
N GLN A 96 -1.42 2.30 -3.70
CA GLN A 96 -0.19 2.74 -4.38
C GLN A 96 0.01 2.03 -5.73
N ASN A 97 -0.72 0.94 -5.97
CA ASN A 97 -0.57 0.18 -7.20
C ASN A 97 -1.09 0.99 -8.40
N PRO A 98 -0.30 1.14 -9.49
CA PRO A 98 -0.73 1.84 -10.70
C PRO A 98 -2.00 1.29 -11.35
N LEU A 99 -2.28 -0.02 -11.19
CA LEU A 99 -3.45 -0.70 -11.72
C LEU A 99 -4.74 -0.39 -10.95
N THR A 100 -4.65 0.18 -9.74
CA THR A 100 -5.81 0.54 -8.94
C THR A 100 -6.62 1.63 -9.65
N THR A 101 -7.87 1.29 -9.98
CA THR A 101 -8.79 2.16 -10.71
C THR A 101 -9.47 3.16 -9.78
N LEU A 102 -10.18 4.14 -10.35
CA LEU A 102 -10.98 5.06 -9.54
C LEU A 102 -12.05 4.35 -8.69
N ASP A 103 -12.69 3.30 -9.24
CA ASP A 103 -13.71 2.56 -8.50
C ASP A 103 -13.09 1.75 -7.35
N ASP A 104 -11.87 1.24 -7.54
CA ASP A 104 -11.08 0.63 -6.47
C ASP A 104 -10.74 1.65 -5.37
N HIS A 105 -10.32 2.86 -5.75
CA HIS A 105 -10.08 3.93 -4.77
C HIS A 105 -11.36 4.31 -4.01
N ARG A 106 -12.54 4.34 -4.66
CA ARG A 106 -13.83 4.55 -3.98
C ARG A 106 -14.15 3.42 -3.02
N LEU A 107 -13.88 2.18 -3.39
CA LEU A 107 -14.05 1.02 -2.50
C LEU A 107 -13.14 1.16 -1.26
N LEU A 108 -11.85 1.46 -1.47
CA LEU A 108 -10.86 1.64 -0.39
C LEU A 108 -11.18 2.87 0.49
N ALA A 109 -11.76 3.93 -0.08
CA ALA A 109 -12.28 5.09 0.66
C ALA A 109 -13.53 4.78 1.50
N ASN A 110 -14.12 3.60 1.35
CA ASN A 110 -15.22 3.09 2.16
C ASN A 110 -14.80 1.91 3.05
N ASP A 111 -13.51 1.59 3.10
CA ASP A 111 -12.99 0.48 3.88
C ASP A 111 -13.31 0.63 5.38
N ARG A 112 -13.55 -0.51 6.04
CA ARG A 112 -13.81 -0.56 7.48
C ARG A 112 -12.69 0.07 8.33
N SER A 113 -11.44 -0.06 7.89
CA SER A 113 -10.25 0.44 8.55
C SER A 113 -9.98 1.91 8.20
N ALA A 114 -9.78 2.74 9.22
CA ALA A 114 -9.35 4.12 9.03
C ALA A 114 -7.99 4.24 8.32
N LEU A 115 -7.11 3.25 8.50
CA LEU A 115 -5.79 3.22 7.86
C LEU A 115 -5.93 3.12 6.33
N VAL A 116 -6.85 2.29 5.84
CA VAL A 116 -7.10 2.13 4.40
C VAL A 116 -7.76 3.38 3.82
N ARG A 117 -8.77 3.94 4.52
CA ARG A 117 -9.41 5.18 4.08
C ARG A 117 -8.43 6.36 4.02
N ALA A 118 -7.51 6.47 4.99
CA ALA A 118 -6.44 7.47 4.96
C ALA A 118 -5.45 7.24 3.79
N ALA A 119 -5.10 5.99 3.49
CA ALA A 119 -4.27 5.65 2.34
C ALA A 119 -4.94 5.99 1.00
N ALA A 120 -6.27 5.85 0.92
CA ALA A 120 -7.04 6.26 -0.26
C ALA A 120 -7.01 7.79 -0.45
N VAL A 121 -7.12 8.58 0.62
CA VAL A 121 -6.92 10.04 0.57
C VAL A 121 -5.53 10.39 0.06
N LYS A 122 -4.49 9.75 0.62
CA LYS A 122 -3.09 10.02 0.26
C LYS A 122 -2.75 9.69 -1.21
N SER A 123 -3.50 8.80 -1.84
CA SER A 123 -3.29 8.44 -3.25
C SER A 123 -3.61 9.56 -4.25
N ASP A 124 -4.29 10.62 -3.80
CA ASP A 124 -4.68 11.78 -4.62
C ASP A 124 -5.46 11.43 -5.90
N ARG A 125 -6.19 10.30 -5.86
CA ARG A 125 -7.02 9.80 -6.97
C ARG A 125 -8.52 9.99 -6.75
N LEU A 126 -8.91 10.41 -5.56
CA LEU A 126 -10.32 10.59 -5.21
C LEU A 126 -10.86 11.91 -5.76
N PRO A 127 -12.06 11.90 -6.37
CA PRO A 127 -12.70 13.11 -6.84
C PRO A 127 -13.20 13.96 -5.67
N LEU A 128 -13.50 15.23 -5.96
CA LEU A 128 -13.86 16.22 -4.93
C LEU A 128 -15.05 15.78 -4.07
N ASP A 129 -16.08 15.16 -4.64
CA ASP A 129 -17.25 14.67 -3.92
C ASP A 129 -16.90 13.61 -2.87
N GLU A 130 -16.00 12.69 -3.20
CA GLU A 130 -15.49 11.70 -2.24
C GLU A 130 -14.65 12.35 -1.13
N LEU A 131 -13.80 13.32 -1.46
CA LEU A 131 -13.03 14.07 -0.47
C LEU A 131 -13.96 14.87 0.47
N LEU A 132 -14.99 15.51 -0.08
CA LEU A 132 -16.02 16.21 0.69
C LEU A 132 -16.78 15.27 1.62
N ARG A 133 -17.11 14.05 1.18
CA ARG A 133 -17.72 13.02 2.05
C ARG A 133 -16.79 12.66 3.20
N LEU A 134 -15.50 12.47 2.93
CA LEU A 134 -14.49 12.11 3.93
C LEU A 134 -14.18 13.23 4.95
N THR A 135 -14.59 14.48 4.71
CA THR A 135 -14.58 15.52 5.77
C THR A 135 -15.46 15.17 6.96
N ARG A 136 -16.43 14.25 6.78
CA ARG A 136 -17.29 13.74 7.85
C ARG A 136 -16.86 12.35 8.33
N ASP A 137 -15.66 11.90 7.98
CA ASP A 137 -15.17 10.59 8.39
C ASP A 137 -15.13 10.48 9.91
N ARG A 138 -15.59 9.34 10.43
CA ARG A 138 -15.60 9.06 11.87
C ARG A 138 -14.19 9.09 12.52
N SER A 139 -13.16 8.84 11.73
CA SER A 139 -11.77 8.81 12.21
C SER A 139 -11.12 10.17 12.08
N ILE A 140 -10.67 10.72 13.21
CA ILE A 140 -9.85 11.95 13.26
C ILE A 140 -8.65 11.82 12.33
N ASN A 141 -7.98 10.65 12.30
CA ASN A 141 -6.81 10.44 11.44
C ASN A 141 -7.11 10.62 9.94
N VAL A 142 -8.31 10.27 9.47
CA VAL A 142 -8.68 10.43 8.05
C VAL A 142 -8.90 11.91 7.74
N ARG A 143 -9.63 12.62 8.62
CA ARG A 143 -9.86 14.06 8.51
C ARG A 143 -8.57 14.87 8.63
N TRP A 144 -7.66 14.44 9.49
CA TRP A 144 -6.32 15.01 9.64
C TRP A 144 -5.47 14.86 8.38
N TRP A 145 -5.50 13.69 7.72
CA TRP A 145 -4.80 13.50 6.45
C TRP A 145 -5.34 14.42 5.35
N LEU A 146 -6.66 14.63 5.28
CA LEU A 146 -7.24 15.63 4.38
C LEU A 146 -6.75 17.06 4.72
N ALA A 147 -6.63 17.41 6.00
CA ALA A 147 -6.18 18.74 6.40
C ALA A 147 -4.70 19.01 6.11
N THR A 148 -3.86 17.97 6.11
CA THR A 148 -2.40 18.08 5.94
C THR A 148 -1.93 17.99 4.49
N TRP A 149 -2.71 17.37 3.59
CA TRP A 149 -2.20 17.06 2.26
C TRP A 149 -2.17 18.31 1.34
N PRO A 150 -1.03 18.65 0.71
CA PRO A 150 -0.89 19.91 -0.04
C PRO A 150 -1.82 20.06 -1.25
N SER A 151 -2.20 18.95 -1.91
CA SER A 151 -3.11 18.98 -3.05
C SER A 151 -4.59 18.97 -2.64
N THR A 152 -4.89 19.01 -1.34
CA THR A 152 -6.29 19.02 -0.87
C THR A 152 -7.02 20.25 -1.41
N PRO A 153 -8.17 20.06 -2.08
CA PRO A 153 -8.95 21.18 -2.60
C PRO A 153 -9.36 22.16 -1.49
N ARG A 154 -9.26 23.47 -1.77
CA ARG A 154 -9.62 24.53 -0.81
C ARG A 154 -11.03 24.38 -0.23
N ALA A 155 -11.98 23.83 -1.00
CA ALA A 155 -13.34 23.57 -0.52
C ALA A 155 -13.38 22.54 0.63
N VAL A 156 -12.55 21.50 0.55
CA VAL A 156 -12.40 20.48 1.60
C VAL A 156 -11.74 21.10 2.84
N LEU A 157 -10.66 21.88 2.65
CA LEU A 157 -9.97 22.54 3.76
C LEU A 157 -10.88 23.54 4.51
N ARG A 158 -11.75 24.29 3.80
CA ARG A 158 -12.70 25.21 4.45
C ARG A 158 -13.68 24.49 5.37
N LEU A 159 -14.15 23.30 4.98
CA LEU A 159 -15.01 22.49 5.85
C LEU A 159 -14.23 21.97 7.06
N LEU A 160 -12.99 21.51 6.84
CA LEU A 160 -12.15 21.01 7.92
C LEU A 160 -11.66 22.11 8.87
N ALA A 161 -11.61 23.38 8.45
CA ALA A 161 -11.31 24.51 9.32
C ALA A 161 -12.36 24.72 10.42
N GLU A 162 -13.55 24.11 10.26
CA GLU A 162 -14.64 24.07 11.25
C GLU A 162 -14.75 22.68 11.92
N ASP A 163 -13.74 21.80 11.77
CA ASP A 163 -13.77 20.45 12.34
C ASP A 163 -13.89 20.50 13.88
N PRO A 164 -14.73 19.64 14.49
CA PRO A 164 -14.85 19.60 15.95
C PRO A 164 -13.55 19.20 16.65
N HIS A 165 -12.61 18.56 15.96
CA HIS A 165 -11.29 18.26 16.51
C HIS A 165 -10.33 19.45 16.32
N PRO A 166 -9.86 20.10 17.41
CA PRO A 166 -9.10 21.34 17.33
C PRO A 166 -7.84 21.26 16.49
N GLU A 167 -7.14 20.11 16.52
CA GLU A 167 -5.97 19.92 15.68
C GLU A 167 -6.37 19.98 14.20
N VAL A 168 -7.36 19.19 13.76
CA VAL A 168 -7.78 19.13 12.35
C VAL A 168 -8.18 20.51 11.85
N ALA A 169 -8.94 21.27 12.64
CA ALA A 169 -9.31 22.65 12.33
C ALA A 169 -8.09 23.56 12.17
N SER A 170 -7.19 23.53 13.15
CA SER A 170 -5.97 24.36 13.15
C SER A 170 -5.08 24.05 11.96
N GLN A 171 -4.93 22.78 11.61
CA GLN A 171 -4.13 22.34 10.47
C GLN A 171 -4.78 22.74 9.14
N ALA A 172 -6.08 22.59 8.99
CA ALA A 172 -6.78 23.00 7.77
C ALA A 172 -6.68 24.52 7.56
N GLN A 173 -6.76 25.31 8.63
CA GLN A 173 -6.54 26.76 8.60
C GLN A 173 -5.09 27.11 8.21
N ALA A 174 -4.10 26.39 8.76
CA ALA A 174 -2.70 26.57 8.39
C ALA A 174 -2.43 26.22 6.92
N THR A 175 -3.07 25.19 6.37
CA THR A 175 -2.95 24.80 4.95
C THR A 175 -3.69 25.77 4.01
N LEU A 176 -4.70 26.51 4.50
CA LEU A 176 -5.47 27.49 3.71
C LEU A 176 -4.78 28.84 3.53
N GLY A 177 -4.02 29.25 4.55
CA GLY A 177 -3.28 30.52 4.63
C GLY A 177 -1.99 30.49 3.83
#